data_AF-A0A962E7E3-F1
#
_entry.id   AF-A0A962E7E3-F1
#
_cell.length_a   1.000
_cell.length_b   1.000
_cell.length_c   1.000
_cell.angle_alpha   90.00
_cell.angle_beta   90.00
_cell.angle_gamma   90.00
#
_symmetry.space_group_name_H-M   'P 1'
#
loop_
_entity.id
_entity.type
_entity.pdbx_description
1 polymer ?
#
loop_
_entity_poly.entity_id
_entity_poly.type
_entity_poly.pdbx_seq_one_letter_code
_entity_poly.pdbx_strand_id
1 'polypeptide(L)'
;GDWLLGPVAEIVGPERLAIYHQTLAGLTRSEQELVLMRFEFGLSFAEMALEVGSTAEAVRKRLARILLSMAMSHGVEHEKSS
;
A
#
# COMPACT_ATOMS: atom_id res chain seq x y z
N GLY A 1 9.54 14.02 9.92
CA GLY A 1 9.94 13.18 11.06
C GLY A 1 8.92 12.07 11.13
N ASP A 2 9.36 10.84 11.15
CA ASP A 2 8.51 9.68 10.87
C ASP A 2 7.98 9.04 12.16
N TRP A 3 7.36 9.86 13.01
CA TRP A 3 6.96 9.47 14.37
C TRP A 3 5.78 8.49 14.41
N LEU A 4 5.05 8.31 13.31
CA LEU A 4 3.99 7.30 13.19
C LEU A 4 4.54 5.89 12.93
N LEU A 5 5.77 5.77 12.43
CA LEU A 5 6.37 4.46 12.16
C LEU A 5 6.89 3.75 13.40
N GLY A 6 7.13 4.44 14.52
CA GLY A 6 7.62 3.79 15.75
C GLY A 6 6.66 2.70 16.26
N PRO A 7 5.41 3.04 16.60
CA PRO A 7 4.42 2.05 17.05
C PRO A 7 4.09 1.00 15.98
N VAL A 8 4.04 1.40 14.71
CA VAL A 8 3.76 0.45 13.60
C VAL A 8 4.92 -0.53 13.40
N ALA A 9 6.17 -0.06 13.49
CA ALA A 9 7.37 -0.90 13.42
C ALA A 9 7.44 -1.88 14.60
N GLU A 10 7.03 -1.46 15.80
CA GLU A 10 6.96 -2.34 16.97
C GLU A 10 5.93 -3.48 16.80
N ILE A 11 4.81 -3.20 16.14
CA ILE A 11 3.74 -4.20 15.92
C ILE A 11 4.06 -5.13 14.74
N VAL A 12 4.53 -4.56 13.63
CA VAL A 12 4.68 -5.26 12.35
C VAL A 12 6.09 -5.83 12.18
N GLY A 13 7.08 -5.30 12.90
CA GLY A 13 8.48 -5.65 12.78
C GLY A 13 9.20 -4.87 11.66
N PRO A 14 10.51 -4.58 11.82
CA PRO A 14 11.26 -3.72 10.91
C PRO A 14 11.40 -4.29 9.50
N GLU A 15 11.53 -5.62 9.34
CA GLU A 15 11.66 -6.25 8.02
C GLU A 15 10.40 -6.10 7.17
N ARG A 16 9.24 -6.38 7.77
CA ARG A 16 7.93 -6.24 7.10
C ARG A 16 7.62 -4.79 6.78
N LEU A 17 8.02 -3.86 7.65
CA LEU A 17 7.88 -2.44 7.40
C LEU A 17 8.79 -1.98 6.25
N ALA A 18 10.05 -2.42 6.21
CA ALA A 18 10.97 -2.11 5.12
C ALA A 18 10.48 -2.65 3.76
N ILE A 19 9.96 -3.88 3.75
CA ILE A 19 9.27 -4.51 2.62
C ILE A 19 8.13 -3.59 2.15
N TYR A 20 7.21 -3.23 3.05
CA TYR A 20 6.09 -2.33 2.73
C TYR A 20 6.58 -1.04 2.05
N HIS A 21 7.56 -0.35 2.63
CA HIS A 21 8.12 0.88 2.08
C HIS A 21 8.75 0.68 0.70
N GLN A 22 9.53 -0.39 0.50
CA GLN A 22 10.15 -0.68 -0.80
C GLN A 22 9.09 -0.89 -1.89
N THR A 23 8.07 -1.69 -1.61
CA THR A 23 7.00 -1.88 -2.59
C THR A 23 6.16 -0.66 -2.84
N LEU A 24 5.88 0.14 -1.80
CA LEU A 24 5.16 1.39 -1.96
C LEU A 24 5.95 2.35 -2.85
N ALA A 25 7.27 2.43 -2.66
CA ALA A 25 8.16 3.25 -3.49
C ALA A 25 8.20 2.78 -4.97
N GLY A 26 7.95 1.50 -5.25
CA GLY A 26 7.88 0.96 -6.60
C GLY A 26 6.59 1.27 -7.37
N LEU A 27 5.56 1.78 -6.71
CA LEU A 27 4.29 2.15 -7.33
C LEU A 27 4.37 3.49 -8.07
N THR A 28 3.49 3.69 -9.05
CA THR A 28 3.28 5.03 -9.64
C THR A 28 2.67 5.99 -8.60
N ARG A 29 2.83 7.30 -8.80
CA ARG A 29 2.30 8.31 -7.87
C ARG A 29 0.79 8.16 -7.61
N SER A 30 0.01 7.90 -8.65
CA SER A 30 -1.44 7.71 -8.51
C SER A 30 -1.82 6.40 -7.80
N GLU A 31 -0.95 5.40 -7.81
CA GLU A 31 -1.17 4.16 -7.07
C GLU A 31 -0.79 4.30 -5.59
N GLN A 32 0.32 4.97 -5.30
CA GLN A 32 0.70 5.34 -3.93
C GLN A 32 -0.41 6.15 -3.26
N GLU A 33 -0.95 7.13 -3.98
CA GLU A 33 -2.04 7.98 -3.50
C GLU A 33 -3.27 7.16 -3.06
N LEU A 34 -3.68 6.14 -3.83
CA LEU A 34 -4.78 5.26 -3.44
C LEU A 34 -4.48 4.42 -2.18
N VAL A 35 -3.23 3.98 -2.00
CA VAL A 35 -2.80 3.26 -0.79
C VAL A 35 -2.84 4.20 0.41
N LEU A 36 -2.27 5.40 0.29
CA LEU A 36 -2.25 6.39 1.36
C LEU A 36 -3.65 6.83 1.77
N MET A 37 -4.53 7.14 0.81
CA MET A 37 -5.94 7.44 1.08
C MET A 37 -6.61 6.36 1.91
N ARG A 38 -6.35 5.09 1.61
CA ARG A 38 -7.01 3.99 2.33
C ARG A 38 -6.40 3.71 3.70
N PHE A 39 -5.08 3.69 3.82
CA PHE A 39 -4.40 3.18 5.00
C PHE A 39 -3.89 4.27 5.94
N GLU A 40 -3.44 5.41 5.42
CA GLU A 40 -2.95 6.53 6.24
C GLU A 40 -4.07 7.51 6.58
N PHE A 41 -4.92 7.84 5.60
CA PHE A 41 -5.99 8.81 5.77
C PHE A 41 -7.35 8.17 6.12
N GLY A 42 -7.48 6.84 5.99
CA GLY A 42 -8.66 6.09 6.42
C GLY A 42 -9.92 6.28 5.55
N LEU A 43 -9.81 6.83 4.34
CA LEU A 43 -10.95 7.08 3.47
C LEU A 43 -11.66 5.78 3.08
N SER A 44 -12.98 5.86 2.96
CA SER A 44 -13.82 4.83 2.35
C SER A 44 -13.66 4.82 0.82
N PHE A 45 -14.04 3.71 0.18
CA PHE A 45 -14.01 3.63 -1.29
C PHE A 45 -14.91 4.68 -1.97
N ALA A 46 -15.98 5.12 -1.29
CA ALA A 46 -16.85 6.18 -1.79
C ALA A 46 -16.12 7.54 -1.77
N GLU A 47 -15.47 7.89 -0.66
CA GLU A 47 -14.69 9.14 -0.53
C GLU A 47 -13.51 9.16 -1.50
N MET A 48 -12.77 8.05 -1.60
CA MET A 48 -11.69 7.92 -2.59
C MET A 48 -12.18 8.09 -4.02
N ALA A 49 -13.35 7.54 -4.36
CA ALA A 49 -13.92 7.65 -5.69
C ALA A 49 -14.29 9.09 -6.06
N LEU A 50 -14.77 9.87 -5.09
CA LEU A 50 -15.01 11.31 -5.27
C LEU A 50 -13.69 12.04 -5.53
N GLU A 51 -12.65 11.74 -4.75
CA GLU A 51 -11.34 12.41 -4.85
C GLU A 51 -10.65 12.16 -6.20
N VAL A 52 -10.69 10.93 -6.71
CA VAL A 52 -9.98 10.55 -7.95
C VAL A 52 -10.86 10.59 -9.21
N GLY A 53 -12.11 11.05 -9.09
CA GLY A 53 -13.05 11.13 -10.22
C GLY A 53 -13.39 9.76 -10.83
N SER A 54 -13.77 8.79 -9.99
CA SER A 54 -14.08 7.42 -10.41
C SER A 54 -15.31 6.85 -9.69
N THR A 55 -15.51 5.53 -9.76
CA THR A 55 -16.54 4.84 -8.97
C THR A 55 -15.89 4.04 -7.83
N ALA A 56 -16.62 3.88 -6.72
CA ALA A 56 -16.13 3.10 -5.57
C ALA A 56 -15.72 1.67 -5.98
N GLU A 57 -16.46 1.08 -6.92
CA GLU A 57 -16.17 -0.24 -7.49
C GLU A 57 -14.84 -0.27 -8.25
N ALA A 58 -14.59 0.73 -9.09
CA ALA A 58 -13.36 0.85 -9.85
C ALA A 58 -12.16 1.08 -8.93
N VAL A 59 -12.31 1.96 -7.92
CA VAL A 59 -11.29 2.21 -6.89
C VAL A 59 -10.96 0.93 -6.13
N ARG A 60 -11.98 0.21 -5.64
CA ARG A 60 -11.79 -1.06 -4.92
C ARG A 60 -11.02 -2.08 -5.76
N LYS A 61 -11.42 -2.27 -7.02
CA LYS A 61 -10.73 -3.20 -7.93
C LYS A 61 -9.29 -2.76 -8.22
N ARG A 62 -9.06 -1.46 -8.40
CA ARG A 62 -7.72 -0.92 -8.65
C ARG A 62 -6.82 -1.11 -7.42
N LEU A 63 -7.31 -0.75 -6.23
CA LEU A 63 -6.57 -0.93 -4.99
C LEU A 63 -6.25 -2.41 -4.72
N ALA A 64 -7.19 -3.32 -4.96
CA ALA A 64 -6.94 -4.76 -4.82
C ALA A 64 -5.80 -5.25 -5.73
N ARG A 65 -5.74 -4.78 -6.98
CA ARG A 65 -4.63 -5.12 -7.91
C ARG A 65 -3.29 -4.53 -7.46
N ILE A 66 -3.29 -3.29 -6.96
CA ILE A 66 -2.09 -2.64 -6.42
C ILE A 66 -1.54 -3.46 -5.25
N LEU A 67 -2.40 -3.79 -4.27
CA LEU A 67 -1.99 -4.56 -3.09
C LEU A 67 -1.49 -5.97 -3.44
N LEU A 68 -2.12 -6.62 -4.42
CA LEU A 68 -1.64 -7.90 -4.94
C LEU A 68 -0.27 -7.74 -5.60
N SER A 69 -0.06 -6.68 -6.39
CA SER A 69 1.24 -6.38 -7.00
C SER A 69 2.31 -6.19 -5.95
N MET A 70 2.03 -5.42 -4.89
CA MET A 70 2.96 -5.22 -3.77
C MET A 70 3.30 -6.56 -3.09
N ALA A 71 2.30 -7.40 -2.82
CA ALA A 71 2.54 -8.72 -2.22
C ALA A 71 3.41 -9.63 -3.11
N MET A 72 3.19 -9.61 -4.43
CA MET A 72 3.95 -10.45 -5.36
C MET A 72 5.37 -9.95 -5.60
N SER A 73 5.61 -8.64 -5.59
CA SER A 73 6.96 -8.07 -5.76
C SER A 73 7.95 -8.55 -4.69
N HIS A 74 7.47 -8.90 -3.49
CA HIS A 74 8.30 -9.46 -2.42
C HIS A 74 8.35 -10.99 -2.38
N GLY A 75 7.37 -11.67 -2.99
CA GLY A 75 7.34 -13.13 -3.05
C GLY A 75 8.46 -13.73 -3.92
N VAL A 76 9.05 -12.96 -4.83
CA VAL A 76 10.06 -13.44 -5.78
C VAL A 76 11.47 -13.53 -5.15
N GLU A 77 11.73 -12.87 -4.03
CA GLU A 77 13.06 -12.87 -3.39
C GLU A 77 13.25 -14.03 -2.40
N HIS A 78 12.18 -14.52 -1.78
CA HIS A 78 12.25 -15.61 -0.80
C HIS A 78 12.57 -16.98 -1.43
N GLU A 79 12.28 -17.18 -2.73
CA GLU A 79 12.51 -18.45 -3.43
C GLU A 79 13.93 -18.59 -4.01
N LYS A 80 14.72 -17.49 -4.06
CA LYS A 80 16.11 -17.53 -4.57
C LYS A 80 17.18 -17.70 -3.50
N SER A 81 16.78 -17.79 -2.22
CA SER A 81 17.70 -17.97 -1.08
C SER A 81 17.42 -19.26 -0.27
N SER A 82 16.69 -20.23 -0.84
CA SER A 82 16.52 -21.58 -0.28
C SER A 82 17.12 -22.64 -1.20
#